data_AF-A0A8H4KXS2-F1
#
_entry.id   AF-A0A8H4KXS2-F1
#
_cell.length_a   1.000
_cell.length_b   1.000
_cell.length_c   1.000
_cell.angle_alpha   90.00
_cell.angle_beta   90.00
_cell.angle_gamma   90.00
#
_symmetry.space_group_name_H-M   'P 1'
#
loop_
_entity.id
_entity.type
_entity.pdbx_description
1 polymer ?
#
loop_
_entity_poly.entity_id
_entity_poly.type
_entity_poly.pdbx_seq_one_letter_code
_entity_poly.pdbx_strand_id
1 'polypeptide(L)'
;MLYEVLDPQNYALPDVVLDMTHVRLEQAGVDLVSVTGAKGKPPTPWLKCTTMEQRGYKVSVDIVVCGEDAENKAKVLGDAIISRTNAISTAQSSGTTSGITAKDYEVIIIGAEYSLGPLEASSRPRRREVVLRVAARHPNRSVLNILAKEAAPFLTK
;
A
#
# COMPACT_ATOMS: atom_id res chain seq x y z
N MET A 1 -8.72 23.46 7.64
CA MET A 1 -8.55 22.85 8.98
C MET A 1 -9.04 21.40 9.09
N LEU A 2 -9.94 20.92 8.23
CA LEU A 2 -10.56 19.61 8.43
C LEU A 2 -9.97 18.58 7.46
N TYR A 3 -8.80 18.06 7.82
CA TYR A 3 -8.27 16.82 7.27
C TYR A 3 -8.23 15.83 8.44
N GLU A 4 -8.63 14.56 8.21
CA GLU A 4 -8.68 13.50 9.23
C GLU A 4 -9.63 13.74 10.42
N VAL A 5 -10.52 14.74 10.34
CA VAL A 5 -11.59 14.95 11.31
C VAL A 5 -12.88 14.35 10.74
N LEU A 6 -13.29 13.20 11.29
CA LEU A 6 -14.52 12.50 10.86
C LEU A 6 -15.78 13.26 11.31
N ASP A 7 -15.84 13.63 12.59
CA ASP A 7 -16.93 14.42 13.19
C ASP A 7 -16.34 15.62 13.94
N PRO A 8 -16.43 16.84 13.39
CA PRO A 8 -15.93 18.05 14.03
C PRO A 8 -16.63 18.42 15.34
N GLN A 9 -17.85 17.95 15.59
CA GLN A 9 -18.60 18.24 16.81
C GLN A 9 -18.24 17.27 17.95
N ASN A 10 -17.67 16.12 17.62
CA ASN A 10 -17.37 15.04 18.58
C ASN A 10 -15.98 14.45 18.32
N TYR A 11 -14.95 15.30 18.27
CA TYR A 11 -13.58 14.83 18.11
C TYR A 11 -13.04 14.29 19.43
N ALA A 12 -13.11 12.96 19.60
CA ALA A 12 -12.74 12.29 20.84
C ALA A 12 -11.22 12.28 21.08
N LEU A 13 -10.80 12.93 22.16
CA LEU A 13 -9.45 12.86 22.73
C LEU A 13 -9.51 12.11 24.08
N PRO A 14 -8.36 11.70 24.66
CA PRO A 14 -8.34 10.96 25.91
C PRO A 14 -9.03 11.66 27.09
N ASP A 15 -8.84 12.98 27.21
CA ASP A 15 -9.31 13.75 28.37
C ASP A 15 -10.55 14.61 28.08
N VAL A 16 -10.90 14.80 26.80
CA VAL A 16 -11.98 15.69 26.39
C VAL A 16 -12.56 15.24 25.04
N VAL A 17 -13.86 15.41 24.84
CA VAL A 17 -14.42 15.36 23.49
C VAL A 17 -14.51 16.80 22.97
N LEU A 18 -13.71 17.11 21.95
CA LEU A 18 -13.56 18.44 21.39
C LEU A 18 -14.66 18.74 20.36
N ASP A 19 -15.38 19.83 20.57
CA ASP A 19 -16.29 20.43 19.60
C ASP A 19 -15.60 21.61 18.91
N MET A 20 -15.29 21.42 17.63
CA MET A 20 -14.62 22.38 16.77
C MET A 20 -15.58 23.19 15.90
N THR A 21 -16.90 22.98 16.01
CA THR A 21 -17.91 23.65 15.14
C THR A 21 -17.96 25.17 15.32
N HIS A 22 -17.40 25.68 16.42
CA HIS A 22 -17.33 27.10 16.73
C HIS A 22 -15.90 27.67 16.67
N VAL A 23 -14.92 26.90 16.20
CA VAL A 23 -13.53 27.35 16.11
C VAL A 23 -13.40 28.50 15.11
N ARG A 24 -12.74 29.58 15.53
CA ARG A 24 -12.41 30.74 14.72
C ARG A 24 -10.91 30.94 14.68
N LEU A 25 -10.42 31.27 13.49
CA LEU A 25 -9.02 31.59 13.23
C LEU A 25 -8.94 33.08 12.88
N GLU A 26 -8.08 33.82 13.57
CA GLU A 26 -7.83 35.23 13.29
C GLU A 26 -6.32 35.45 13.15
N GLN A 27 -5.89 36.14 12.08
CA GLN A 27 -4.49 36.50 11.91
C GLN A 27 -4.12 37.57 12.94
N ALA A 28 -3.26 37.22 13.91
CA ALA A 28 -2.87 38.12 14.99
C ALA A 28 -1.53 38.82 14.76
N GLY A 29 -0.76 38.40 13.75
CA GLY A 29 0.52 39.00 13.36
C GLY A 29 1.16 38.23 12.20
N VAL A 30 2.37 38.62 11.76
CA VAL A 30 3.14 37.80 10.81
C VAL A 30 3.46 36.47 11.48
N ASP A 31 3.18 35.35 10.80
CA ASP A 31 3.36 33.98 11.32
C ASP A 31 2.65 33.68 12.66
N LEU A 32 1.60 34.44 13.00
CA LEU A 32 0.83 34.26 14.24
C LEU A 32 -0.67 34.22 13.97
N VAL A 33 -1.31 33.14 14.42
CA VAL A 33 -2.77 32.91 14.31
C VAL A 33 -3.36 32.70 15.69
N SER A 34 -4.39 33.47 16.01
CA SER A 34 -5.25 33.27 17.18
C SER A 34 -6.31 32.23 16.85
N VAL A 35 -6.48 31.24 17.74
CA VAL A 35 -7.47 30.17 17.61
C VAL A 35 -8.40 30.25 18.82
N THR A 36 -9.69 30.53 18.58
CA THR A 36 -10.68 30.70 19.65
C THR A 36 -11.94 29.88 19.37
N GLY A 37 -12.83 29.74 20.36
CA GLY A 37 -14.15 29.12 20.16
C GLY A 37 -14.20 27.58 20.24
N ALA A 38 -13.07 26.91 20.51
CA ALA A 38 -13.04 25.49 20.84
C ALA A 38 -13.83 25.21 22.14
N LYS A 39 -14.69 24.19 22.14
CA LYS A 39 -15.46 23.78 23.33
C LYS A 39 -15.17 22.32 23.67
N GLY A 40 -15.12 22.00 24.97
CA GLY A 40 -14.91 20.64 25.46
C GLY A 40 -16.18 20.03 26.06
N LYS A 41 -16.40 18.74 25.83
CA LYS A 41 -17.38 17.89 26.52
C LYS A 41 -16.65 16.84 27.38
N PRO A 42 -17.30 16.21 28.37
CA PRO A 42 -16.68 15.18 29.20
C PRO A 42 -16.01 14.06 28.37
N PRO A 43 -14.91 13.46 28.85
CA PRO A 43 -14.24 12.36 28.17
C PRO A 43 -15.16 11.14 28.07
N THR A 44 -14.90 10.29 27.07
CA THR A 44 -15.58 9.00 26.94
C THR A 44 -15.03 8.01 27.99
N PRO A 45 -15.80 6.98 28.40
CA PRO A 45 -15.28 5.92 29.28
C PRO A 45 -14.30 4.97 28.57
N TRP A 46 -13.97 5.22 27.30
CA TRP A 46 -13.17 4.36 26.45
C TRP A 46 -11.78 4.96 26.20
N LEU A 47 -10.77 4.10 26.07
CA LEU A 47 -9.42 4.50 25.64
C LEU A 47 -9.24 4.22 24.15
N LYS A 48 -8.63 5.15 23.41
CA LYS A 48 -8.15 4.88 22.05
C LYS A 48 -6.91 4.01 22.15
N CYS A 49 -7.05 2.71 21.87
CA CYS A 49 -5.90 1.81 21.79
C CYS A 49 -5.53 1.51 20.33
N THR A 50 -4.26 1.21 20.10
CA THR A 50 -3.77 0.62 18.86
C THR A 50 -3.12 -0.70 19.23
N THR A 51 -3.60 -1.80 18.64
CA THR A 51 -2.99 -3.11 18.80
C THR A 51 -2.16 -3.41 17.55
N MET A 52 -0.99 -4.01 17.75
CA MET A 52 -0.15 -4.50 16.66
C MET A 52 -0.05 -6.02 16.77
N GLU A 53 -0.42 -6.71 15.71
CA GLU A 53 -0.33 -8.16 15.58
C GLU A 53 0.63 -8.50 14.44
N GLN A 54 1.56 -9.43 14.66
CA GLN A 54 2.41 -9.93 13.59
C GLN A 54 1.62 -10.85 12.66
N ARG A 55 1.13 -10.31 11.54
CA ARG A 55 0.41 -11.05 10.51
C ARG A 55 1.32 -11.47 9.35
N GLY A 56 2.16 -12.46 9.61
CA GLY A 56 3.03 -13.08 8.60
C GLY A 56 4.14 -12.16 8.11
N TYR A 57 4.55 -12.36 6.86
CA TYR A 57 5.65 -11.67 6.22
C TYR A 57 5.21 -11.01 4.91
N LYS A 58 5.97 -10.01 4.47
CA LYS A 58 5.77 -9.31 3.18
C LYS A 58 7.11 -9.18 2.47
N VAL A 59 7.10 -9.32 1.15
CA VAL A 59 8.22 -8.98 0.25
C VAL A 59 7.71 -8.07 -0.86
N SER A 60 8.57 -7.18 -1.34
CA SER A 60 8.33 -6.39 -2.53
C SER A 60 9.63 -6.34 -3.32
N VAL A 61 9.55 -6.56 -4.63
CA VAL A 61 10.68 -6.46 -5.54
C VAL A 61 10.32 -5.52 -6.68
N ASP A 62 11.22 -4.59 -6.98
CA ASP A 62 11.04 -3.58 -8.01
C ASP A 62 12.06 -3.81 -9.14
N ILE A 63 11.57 -3.98 -10.37
CA ILE A 63 12.35 -4.29 -11.57
C ILE A 63 12.09 -3.19 -12.60
N VAL A 64 13.14 -2.58 -13.12
CA VAL A 64 13.02 -1.65 -14.25
C VAL A 64 12.89 -2.46 -15.54
N VAL A 65 11.82 -2.22 -16.29
CA VAL A 65 11.56 -2.88 -17.57
C VAL A 65 11.60 -1.85 -18.68
N CYS A 66 12.48 -2.06 -19.66
CA CYS A 66 12.67 -1.17 -20.81
C CYS A 66 12.37 -1.88 -22.15
N GLY A 67 11.92 -1.12 -23.14
CA GLY A 67 11.70 -1.57 -24.52
C GLY A 67 10.36 -1.10 -25.09
N GLU A 68 10.11 -1.38 -26.38
CA GLU A 68 8.95 -0.86 -27.12
C GLU A 68 7.58 -1.17 -26.49
N ASP A 69 7.48 -2.28 -25.74
CA ASP A 69 6.27 -2.75 -25.08
C ASP A 69 6.54 -3.07 -23.60
N ALA A 70 7.15 -2.11 -22.90
CA ALA A 70 7.64 -2.32 -21.53
C ALA A 70 6.51 -2.68 -20.55
N GLU A 71 5.31 -2.11 -20.73
CA GLU A 71 4.14 -2.40 -19.89
C GLU A 71 3.69 -3.86 -20.00
N ASN A 72 3.46 -4.38 -21.22
CA ASN A 72 3.06 -5.78 -21.38
C ASN A 72 4.17 -6.74 -20.94
N LYS A 73 5.44 -6.42 -21.23
CA LYS A 73 6.59 -7.21 -20.75
C LYS A 73 6.64 -7.27 -19.22
N ALA A 74 6.41 -6.14 -18.56
CA ALA A 74 6.34 -6.06 -17.10
C ALA A 74 5.21 -6.93 -16.54
N LYS A 75 4.01 -6.88 -17.15
CA LYS A 75 2.87 -7.71 -16.74
C LYS A 75 3.20 -9.21 -16.84
N VAL A 76 3.65 -9.65 -18.02
CA VAL A 76 4.00 -11.06 -18.27
C VAL A 76 5.10 -11.53 -17.31
N LEU A 77 6.10 -10.69 -17.07
CA LEU A 77 7.18 -11.00 -16.13
C LEU A 77 6.66 -11.14 -14.69
N GLY A 78 5.79 -10.23 -14.23
CA GLY A 78 5.18 -10.31 -12.90
C GLY A 78 4.36 -11.59 -12.70
N ASP A 79 3.51 -11.92 -13.68
CA ASP A 79 2.70 -13.15 -13.69
C ASP A 79 3.58 -14.40 -13.67
N ALA A 80 4.68 -14.40 -14.44
CA ALA A 80 5.63 -15.50 -14.48
C ALA A 80 6.36 -15.70 -13.15
N ILE A 81 6.79 -14.62 -12.48
CA ILE A 81 7.45 -14.69 -11.16
C ILE A 81 6.52 -15.34 -10.13
N ILE A 82 5.24 -14.94 -10.08
CA ILE A 82 4.27 -15.51 -9.14
C ILE A 82 3.96 -16.97 -9.47
N SER A 83 3.70 -17.29 -10.75
CA SER A 83 3.42 -18.65 -11.20
C SER A 83 4.56 -19.61 -10.85
N ARG A 84 5.81 -19.21 -11.12
CA ARG A 84 7.00 -20.01 -10.81
C ARG A 84 7.24 -20.14 -9.31
N THR A 85 7.05 -19.06 -8.54
CA THR A 85 7.13 -19.11 -7.07
C THR A 85 6.18 -20.16 -6.51
N ASN A 86 4.92 -20.15 -6.97
CA ASN A 86 3.91 -21.10 -6.52
C ASN A 86 4.28 -22.54 -6.90
N ALA A 87 4.68 -22.79 -8.15
CA ALA A 87 5.11 -24.11 -8.61
C ALA A 87 6.28 -24.67 -7.78
N ILE A 88 7.32 -23.86 -7.52
CA ILE A 88 8.48 -24.27 -6.71
C ILE A 88 8.06 -24.51 -5.25
N SER A 89 7.22 -23.65 -4.68
CA SER A 89 6.77 -23.79 -3.29
C SER A 89 5.97 -25.08 -3.07
N THR A 90 5.12 -25.46 -4.01
CA THR A 90 4.36 -26.72 -3.99
C THR A 90 5.30 -27.93 -4.10
N ALA A 91 6.28 -27.87 -5.00
CA ALA A 91 7.25 -28.94 -5.19
C ALA A 91 8.16 -29.15 -3.97
N GLN A 92 8.65 -28.08 -3.33
CA GLN A 92 9.57 -28.16 -2.19
C GLN A 92 8.90 -28.57 -0.88
N SER A 93 7.60 -28.32 -0.75
CA SER A 93 6.87 -28.59 0.49
C SER A 93 6.11 -29.92 0.51
N SER A 94 6.29 -30.77 -0.50
CA SER A 94 5.50 -32.00 -0.70
C SER A 94 3.99 -31.73 -0.56
N GLY A 95 3.52 -30.57 -1.04
CA GLY A 95 2.13 -30.14 -0.95
C GLY A 95 1.64 -29.66 0.42
N THR A 96 2.50 -29.55 1.43
CA THR A 96 2.11 -29.15 2.80
C THR A 96 2.07 -27.63 2.98
N THR A 97 2.76 -26.85 2.12
CA THR A 97 2.74 -25.38 2.16
C THR A 97 1.87 -24.84 1.02
N SER A 98 0.93 -23.95 1.35
CA SER A 98 0.15 -23.20 0.37
C SER A 98 1.05 -22.23 -0.41
N GLY A 99 0.80 -22.11 -1.72
CA GLY A 99 1.37 -21.02 -2.51
C GLY A 99 0.75 -19.67 -2.15
N ILE A 100 1.23 -18.62 -2.81
CA ILE A 100 0.71 -17.26 -2.68
C ILE A 100 -0.64 -17.18 -3.41
N THR A 101 -1.69 -16.77 -2.70
CA THR A 101 -3.04 -16.67 -3.26
C THR A 101 -3.25 -15.35 -4.01
N ALA A 102 -4.25 -15.29 -4.87
CA ALA A 102 -4.59 -14.07 -5.63
C ALA A 102 -4.93 -12.83 -4.77
N LYS A 103 -5.23 -13.01 -3.47
CA LYS A 103 -5.46 -11.90 -2.53
C LYS A 103 -4.19 -11.43 -1.84
N ASP A 104 -3.13 -12.23 -1.91
CA ASP A 104 -1.90 -12.04 -1.16
C ASP A 104 -0.74 -11.57 -2.03
N TYR A 105 -0.95 -11.30 -3.32
CA TYR A 105 0.04 -10.63 -4.16
C TYR A 105 -0.57 -9.54 -5.02
N GLU A 106 0.29 -8.66 -5.50
CA GLU A 106 -0.05 -7.64 -6.47
C GLU A 106 1.11 -7.46 -7.46
N VAL A 107 0.76 -7.35 -8.74
CA VAL A 107 1.66 -7.00 -9.84
C VAL A 107 1.33 -5.57 -10.26
N ILE A 108 2.18 -4.64 -9.88
CA ILE A 108 1.98 -3.21 -10.04
C ILE A 108 2.94 -2.70 -11.12
N ILE A 109 2.44 -1.90 -12.06
CA ILE A 109 3.28 -1.29 -13.10
C ILE A 109 3.29 0.22 -12.90
N ILE A 110 4.34 0.72 -12.28
CA ILE A 110 4.54 2.15 -12.01
C ILE A 110 5.03 2.82 -13.31
N GLY A 111 4.44 3.98 -13.62
CA GLY A 111 4.65 4.69 -14.90
C GLY A 111 3.59 4.36 -15.97
N ALA A 112 2.70 3.40 -15.68
CA ALA A 112 1.58 3.01 -16.54
C ALA A 112 0.21 3.45 -15.99
N GLU A 113 0.17 4.47 -15.13
CA GLU A 113 -1.08 5.00 -14.54
C GLU A 113 -1.89 3.94 -13.75
N TYR A 114 -1.23 2.88 -13.28
CA TYR A 114 -1.86 1.74 -12.59
C TYR A 114 -2.81 2.15 -11.45
N SER A 115 -2.44 3.17 -10.65
CA SER A 115 -3.24 3.65 -9.52
C SER A 115 -4.53 4.37 -9.90
N LEU A 116 -4.71 4.76 -11.17
CA LEU A 116 -5.92 5.43 -11.67
C LEU A 116 -7.01 4.42 -12.08
N GLY A 117 -6.72 3.13 -11.99
CA GLY A 117 -7.65 2.07 -12.38
C GLY A 117 -7.61 1.75 -13.87
N PRO A 118 -8.56 0.95 -14.37
CA PRO A 118 -8.60 0.55 -15.77
C PRO A 118 -8.94 1.76 -16.65
N LEU A 119 -8.06 2.02 -17.62
CA LEU A 119 -8.30 2.95 -18.73
C LEU A 119 -8.62 2.12 -19.97
N GLU A 120 -9.42 2.67 -20.89
CA GLU A 120 -9.66 2.09 -22.21
C GLU A 120 -8.31 1.85 -22.94
N ALA A 121 -8.05 0.61 -23.36
CA ALA A 121 -6.76 0.19 -23.92
C ALA A 121 -6.33 1.00 -25.15
N SER A 122 -7.28 1.52 -25.91
CA SER A 122 -7.10 2.36 -27.10
C SER A 122 -6.51 3.75 -26.81
N SER A 123 -6.53 4.19 -25.55
CA SER A 123 -6.08 5.52 -25.12
C SER A 123 -4.69 5.55 -24.48
N ARG A 124 -4.03 4.39 -24.33
CA ARG A 124 -2.74 4.30 -23.64
C ARG A 124 -1.55 4.62 -24.55
N PRO A 125 -0.76 5.68 -24.26
CA PRO A 125 0.50 5.88 -24.96
C PRO A 125 1.46 4.73 -24.63
N ARG A 126 2.14 4.17 -25.63
CA ARG A 126 3.15 3.14 -25.42
C ARG A 126 4.25 3.64 -24.48
N ARG A 127 4.45 2.94 -23.36
CA ARG A 127 5.51 3.23 -22.39
C ARG A 127 6.75 2.42 -22.75
N ARG A 128 7.89 3.10 -22.88
CA ARG A 128 9.18 2.47 -23.21
C ARG A 128 10.01 2.07 -22.00
N GLU A 129 9.58 2.52 -20.83
CA GLU A 129 10.25 2.31 -19.56
C GLU A 129 9.18 2.36 -18.46
N VAL A 130 9.15 1.34 -17.62
CA VAL A 130 8.23 1.23 -16.47
C VAL A 130 8.96 0.54 -15.32
N VAL A 131 8.44 0.69 -14.11
CA VAL A 131 8.88 -0.10 -12.96
C VAL A 131 7.82 -1.15 -12.64
N LEU A 132 8.18 -2.42 -12.83
CA LEU A 132 7.42 -3.56 -12.34
C LEU A 132 7.66 -3.70 -10.84
N ARG A 133 6.61 -3.67 -10.03
CA ARG A 133 6.64 -4.04 -8.63
C ARG A 133 5.84 -5.32 -8.43
N VAL A 134 6.49 -6.36 -7.92
CA VAL A 134 5.83 -7.60 -7.48
C VAL A 134 5.87 -7.61 -5.95
N ALA A 135 4.70 -7.44 -5.33
CA ALA A 135 4.55 -7.45 -3.89
C ALA A 135 3.73 -8.65 -3.46
N ALA A 136 4.16 -9.35 -2.40
CA ALA A 136 3.42 -10.49 -1.88
C ALA A 136 3.50 -10.58 -0.35
N ARG A 137 2.48 -11.22 0.23
CA ARG A 137 2.36 -11.54 1.66
C ARG A 137 2.21 -13.05 1.81
N HIS A 138 2.76 -13.59 2.88
CA HIS A 138 2.59 -14.99 3.22
C HIS A 138 2.91 -15.25 4.70
N PRO A 139 2.22 -16.16 5.40
CA PRO A 139 2.56 -16.54 6.77
C PRO A 139 3.92 -17.26 6.86
N ASN A 140 4.30 -18.00 5.83
CA ASN A 140 5.58 -18.69 5.76
C ASN A 140 6.62 -17.87 4.98
N ARG A 141 7.70 -17.45 5.67
CA ARG A 141 8.80 -16.68 5.08
C ARG A 141 9.55 -17.43 3.98
N SER A 142 9.62 -18.77 4.01
CA SER A 142 10.36 -19.52 2.99
C SER A 142 9.77 -19.36 1.59
N VAL A 143 8.44 -19.26 1.48
CA VAL A 143 7.73 -19.01 0.22
C VAL A 143 8.13 -17.65 -0.37
N LEU A 144 8.22 -16.62 0.46
CA LEU A 144 8.64 -15.28 0.02
C LEU A 144 10.12 -15.23 -0.38
N ASN A 145 10.97 -16.05 0.25
CA ASN A 145 12.36 -16.17 -0.16
C ASN A 145 12.48 -16.80 -1.56
N ILE A 146 11.58 -17.69 -1.96
CA ILE A 146 11.52 -18.23 -3.32
C ILE A 146 11.18 -17.09 -4.29
N LEU A 147 10.17 -16.27 -3.99
CA LEU A 147 9.81 -15.11 -4.82
C LEU A 147 11.00 -14.17 -5.01
N ALA A 148 11.69 -13.82 -3.93
CA ALA A 148 12.86 -12.96 -3.98
C ALA A 148 13.97 -13.55 -4.87
N LYS A 149 14.18 -14.88 -4.82
CA LYS A 149 15.14 -15.58 -5.68
C LYS A 149 14.70 -15.64 -7.14
N GLU A 150 13.42 -15.84 -7.41
CA GLU A 150 12.89 -15.83 -8.79
C GLU A 150 12.99 -14.44 -9.44
N ALA A 151 12.87 -13.38 -8.64
CA ALA A 151 12.98 -12.00 -9.12
C ALA A 151 14.43 -11.52 -9.27
N ALA A 152 15.38 -12.09 -8.52
CA ALA A 152 16.78 -11.62 -8.46
C ALA A 152 17.51 -11.54 -9.82
N PRO A 153 17.34 -12.48 -10.77
CA PRO A 153 18.01 -12.43 -12.07
C PRO A 153 17.64 -11.19 -12.91
N PHE A 154 16.51 -10.55 -12.62
CA PHE A 154 16.04 -9.38 -13.35
C PHE A 154 16.50 -8.05 -12.73
N LEU A 155 17.18 -8.08 -11.58
CA LEU A 155 17.64 -6.89 -10.86
C LEU A 155 19.09 -6.51 -11.19
N THR A 156 19.88 -7.43 -11.74
CA THR A 156 21.30 -7.23 -12.02
C THR A 156 21.50 -7.01 -13.53
N LYS A 157 22.30 -5.99 -13.87
CA LYS A 157 22.76 -5.75 -15.24
C LYS A 157 23.88 -6.70 -15.63
#